data_AF-A0A437LFE9-F1
#
_entry.id   AF-A0A437LFE9-F1
#
_cell.length_a   1.000
_cell.length_b   1.000
_cell.length_c   1.000
_cell.angle_alpha   90.00
_cell.angle_beta   90.00
_cell.angle_gamma   90.00
#
_symmetry.space_group_name_H-M   'P 1'
#
loop_
_entity.id
_entity.type
_entity.pdbx_description
1 polymer ?
#
loop_
_entity_poly.entity_id
_entity_poly.type
_entity_poly.pdbx_seq_one_letter_code
_entity_poly.pdbx_strand_id
1 'polypeptide(L)'
;MCPACNAPFAQVLGPPSDPGQGGRGRGRRTMTDHGAAGQALSAELEALTAELSAPAATIAAALGTAAPHDTARIAAAGREVTRIGHKVHDFSARLTRARAAAAATAAEDRTDGRAVLPPAWYQLGTRADGLRLALNRWPRIRAAVDEALPGRPRPLFPPRRRGVDPWAGRDAVGDALFGTLHQVLGAPAQDADAEAHGCFADIGLPHSLFMLNAHAAYRVWLALRRKGGADFLDVGCGGGLKVLSAAGFFARCTGLEYDPGYAAAAGDLLRRAGTGNCRILNGDALTYDNYDRYDVVYLYRPMRHEAALHALERRIVSQVRPGTILIAPYKGFAQRQGGEGCQPLGGALYVAGYTGAEARRLRRQAEFTGGAVVHSTRGVADVFTPVEAALHANGFDIADTVGALDA
;
A
#
# COMPACT_ATOMS: atom_id res chain seq x y z
N MET A 1 10.69 14.85 -20.75
CA MET A 1 11.97 14.45 -21.39
C MET A 1 12.53 15.67 -22.09
N CYS A 2 13.63 16.24 -21.60
CA CYS A 2 14.29 17.40 -22.19
C CYS A 2 15.68 16.98 -22.69
N PRO A 3 15.99 17.08 -24.00
CA PRO A 3 17.27 16.68 -24.56
C PRO A 3 18.08 17.91 -24.97
N ALA A 4 18.94 18.43 -24.09
CA ALA A 4 20.00 19.37 -24.49
C ALA A 4 20.96 19.59 -23.30
N CYS A 5 22.19 19.08 -23.43
CA CYS A 5 23.46 19.60 -22.89
C CYS A 5 24.51 18.48 -22.90
N ASN A 6 24.99 18.13 -24.09
CA ASN A 6 26.21 17.35 -24.27
C ASN A 6 27.11 18.13 -25.23
N ALA A 7 28.20 18.69 -24.70
CA ALA A 7 29.30 19.23 -25.49
C ALA A 7 30.62 18.61 -24.96
N PRO A 8 31.52 18.15 -25.84
CA PRO A 8 32.73 17.45 -25.46
C PRO A 8 33.86 18.45 -25.18
N PHE A 9 34.49 18.34 -24.01
CA PHE A 9 35.77 19.02 -23.75
C PHE A 9 36.89 18.22 -24.42
N ALA A 10 37.42 18.77 -25.53
CA ALA A 10 38.59 18.26 -26.20
C ALA A 10 39.87 18.64 -25.44
N GLN A 11 40.76 17.66 -25.36
CA GLN A 11 42.08 17.69 -24.71
C GLN A 11 43.04 18.64 -25.42
N VAL A 12 43.80 19.42 -24.64
CA VAL A 12 45.11 19.95 -25.04
C VAL A 12 46.12 19.46 -24.01
N LEU A 13 46.89 18.43 -24.36
CA LEU A 13 48.03 17.95 -23.58
C LEU A 13 49.31 18.48 -24.24
N GLY A 14 50.01 19.38 -23.56
CA GLY A 14 51.40 19.73 -23.85
C GLY A 14 52.38 18.70 -23.25
N PRO A 15 53.63 18.63 -23.75
CA PRO A 15 54.62 17.67 -23.27
C PRO A 15 55.09 18.01 -21.85
N PRO A 16 55.38 17.01 -20.99
CA PRO A 16 55.89 17.27 -19.66
C PRO A 16 57.38 17.62 -19.72
N SER A 17 57.75 18.70 -19.05
CA SER A 17 59.13 19.04 -18.72
C SER A 17 59.59 18.25 -17.50
N ASP A 18 60.75 17.62 -17.65
CA ASP A 18 61.49 16.87 -16.63
C ASP A 18 62.26 17.85 -15.72
N PRO A 19 62.12 17.75 -14.40
CA PRO A 19 63.30 17.97 -13.59
C PRO A 19 63.41 17.04 -12.38
N GLY A 20 64.64 16.56 -12.17
CA GLY A 20 65.25 16.61 -10.85
C GLY A 20 65.17 15.33 -10.02
N GLN A 21 66.09 14.42 -10.32
CA GLN A 21 66.56 13.44 -9.35
C GLN A 21 67.29 14.15 -8.20
N GLY A 22 66.87 13.89 -6.97
CA GLY A 22 67.62 14.32 -5.79
C GLY A 22 66.77 14.53 -4.53
N GLY A 23 66.16 13.48 -3.99
CA GLY A 23 65.37 13.56 -2.77
C GLY A 23 65.42 12.28 -1.95
N ARG A 24 66.06 12.37 -0.77
CA ARG A 24 66.32 11.27 0.17
C ARG A 24 65.05 10.50 0.53
N GLY A 25 65.16 9.17 0.55
CA GLY A 25 64.07 8.24 0.83
C GLY A 25 63.40 8.46 2.18
N ARG A 26 62.27 9.17 2.18
CA ARG A 26 61.19 8.95 3.14
C ARG A 26 60.32 7.84 2.54
N GLY A 27 60.24 6.72 3.24
CA GLY A 27 59.53 5.53 2.77
C GLY A 27 58.10 5.87 2.35
N ARG A 28 57.79 5.63 1.06
CA ARG A 28 56.42 5.54 0.56
C ARG A 28 55.69 4.46 1.37
N ARG A 29 55.07 4.83 2.50
CA ARG A 29 53.89 4.11 2.98
C ARG A 29 52.80 4.48 2.00
N THR A 30 52.63 3.60 1.02
CA THR A 30 51.89 3.84 -0.20
C THR A 30 50.40 3.98 0.11
N MET A 31 49.71 4.83 -0.67
CA MET A 31 48.24 4.96 -0.75
C MET A 31 47.46 3.62 -0.77
N THR A 32 48.13 2.49 -1.03
CA THR A 32 47.60 1.13 -1.06
C THR A 32 46.98 0.70 0.27
N ASP A 33 47.54 1.08 1.41
CA ASP A 33 47.13 0.54 2.72
C ASP A 33 45.78 1.09 3.20
N HIS A 34 45.49 2.37 2.91
CA HIS A 34 44.20 2.98 3.23
C HIS A 34 43.07 2.48 2.33
N GLY A 35 43.40 2.08 1.10
CA GLY A 35 42.49 1.38 0.21
C GLY A 35 42.08 0.01 0.77
N ALA A 36 43.06 -0.75 1.29
CA ALA A 36 42.81 -2.07 1.86
C ALA A 36 41.88 -2.04 3.08
N ALA A 37 42.06 -1.08 4.00
CA ALA A 37 41.18 -0.92 5.16
C ALA A 37 39.73 -0.60 4.77
N GLY A 38 39.53 0.29 3.79
CA GLY A 38 38.20 0.62 3.27
C GLY A 38 37.53 -0.56 2.56
N GLN A 39 38.29 -1.35 1.79
CA GLN A 39 37.80 -2.56 1.13
C GLN A 39 37.37 -3.63 2.14
N ALA A 40 38.17 -3.88 3.18
CA ALA A 40 37.84 -4.83 4.23
C ALA A 40 36.53 -4.45 4.96
N LEU A 41 36.36 -3.17 5.30
CA LEU A 41 35.12 -2.67 5.91
C LEU A 41 33.93 -2.72 4.94
N SER A 42 34.14 -2.54 3.64
CA SER A 42 33.09 -2.73 2.63
C SER A 42 32.61 -4.17 2.59
N ALA A 43 33.53 -5.14 2.55
CA ALA A 43 33.20 -6.56 2.57
C ALA A 43 32.48 -6.97 3.86
N GLU A 44 32.91 -6.42 5.01
CA GLU A 44 32.24 -6.64 6.30
C GLU A 44 30.81 -6.07 6.31
N LEU A 45 30.59 -4.87 5.76
CA LEU A 45 29.25 -4.29 5.64
C LEU A 45 28.34 -5.13 4.73
N GLU A 46 28.86 -5.64 3.62
CA GLU A 46 28.12 -6.52 2.72
C GLU A 46 27.73 -7.83 3.42
N ALA A 47 28.65 -8.42 4.19
CA ALA A 47 28.38 -9.60 5.01
C ALA A 47 27.30 -9.34 6.08
N LEU A 48 27.36 -8.22 6.80
CA LEU A 48 26.35 -7.84 7.79
C LEU A 48 24.98 -7.59 7.14
N THR A 49 24.96 -6.98 5.97
CA THR A 49 23.72 -6.77 5.19
C THR A 49 23.09 -8.10 4.79
N ALA A 50 23.89 -9.06 4.32
CA ALA A 50 23.43 -10.40 3.99
C ALA A 50 22.95 -11.18 5.24
N GLU A 51 23.70 -11.09 6.34
CA GLU A 51 23.34 -11.71 7.63
C GLU A 51 21.98 -11.19 8.13
N LEU A 52 21.73 -9.87 8.00
CA LEU A 52 20.46 -9.23 8.39
C LEU A 52 19.30 -9.56 7.44
N SER A 53 19.57 -9.71 6.15
CA SER A 53 18.55 -9.98 5.13
C SER A 53 17.91 -11.37 5.30
N ALA A 54 18.69 -12.38 5.75
CA ALA A 54 18.21 -13.74 5.91
C ALA A 54 17.07 -13.91 6.96
N PRO A 55 17.18 -13.40 8.20
CA PRO A 55 16.06 -13.44 9.15
C PRO A 55 14.91 -12.53 8.73
N ALA A 56 15.16 -11.37 8.10
CA ALA A 56 14.10 -10.53 7.56
C ALA A 56 13.27 -11.26 6.49
N ALA A 57 13.93 -11.94 5.55
CA ALA A 57 13.28 -12.78 4.56
C ALA A 57 12.50 -13.94 5.20
N THR A 58 13.00 -14.51 6.30
CA THR A 58 12.31 -15.55 7.07
C THR A 58 11.00 -15.04 7.68
N ILE A 59 11.02 -13.84 8.28
CA ILE A 59 9.81 -13.19 8.82
C ILE A 59 8.82 -12.91 7.69
N ALA A 60 9.28 -12.31 6.60
CA ALA A 60 8.46 -12.00 5.44
C ALA A 60 7.78 -13.24 4.84
N ALA A 61 8.53 -14.33 4.66
CA ALA A 61 8.00 -15.59 4.13
C ALA A 61 6.93 -16.19 5.07
N ALA A 62 7.15 -16.16 6.38
CA ALA A 62 6.19 -16.67 7.35
C ALA A 62 4.89 -15.82 7.38
N LEU A 63 5.01 -14.50 7.33
CA LEU A 63 3.86 -13.58 7.23
C LEU A 63 3.14 -13.68 5.88
N GLY A 64 3.84 -14.03 4.80
CA GLY A 64 3.26 -14.21 3.47
C GLY A 64 2.31 -15.41 3.35
N THR A 65 2.28 -16.30 4.35
CA THR A 65 1.34 -17.44 4.40
C THR A 65 -0.03 -17.04 4.95
N ALA A 66 -1.07 -17.86 4.77
CA ALA A 66 -2.36 -17.63 5.42
C ALA A 66 -2.25 -17.91 6.92
N ALA A 67 -2.90 -17.08 7.75
CA ALA A 67 -2.96 -17.31 9.19
C ALA A 67 -3.59 -18.69 9.53
N PRO A 68 -3.20 -19.31 10.66
CA PRO A 68 -2.25 -18.81 11.67
C PRO A 68 -0.79 -18.90 11.23
N HIS A 69 0.01 -17.90 11.61
CA HIS A 69 1.43 -17.83 11.26
C HIS A 69 2.30 -18.71 12.19
N ASP A 70 3.46 -19.12 11.71
CA ASP A 70 4.50 -19.81 12.52
C ASP A 70 5.17 -18.80 13.48
N THR A 71 4.53 -18.61 14.63
CA THR A 71 4.96 -17.64 15.66
C THR A 71 6.35 -17.95 16.21
N ALA A 72 6.70 -19.23 16.35
CA ALA A 72 7.99 -19.67 16.87
C ALA A 72 9.12 -19.28 15.92
N ARG A 73 8.94 -19.54 14.61
CA ARG A 73 9.90 -19.16 13.57
C ARG A 73 10.06 -17.65 13.45
N ILE A 74 8.96 -16.89 13.48
CA ILE A 74 9.01 -15.42 13.44
C ILE A 74 9.74 -14.86 14.67
N ALA A 75 9.44 -15.37 15.88
CA ALA A 75 10.10 -14.93 17.10
C ALA A 75 11.61 -15.26 17.10
N ALA A 76 12.01 -16.42 16.58
CA ALA A 76 13.41 -16.79 16.43
C ALA A 76 14.15 -15.85 15.47
N ALA A 77 13.59 -15.59 14.29
CA ALA A 77 14.15 -14.65 13.33
C ALA A 77 14.20 -13.21 13.88
N GLY A 78 13.20 -12.77 14.64
CA GLY A 78 13.20 -11.46 15.29
C GLY A 78 14.32 -11.28 16.33
N ARG A 79 14.63 -12.33 17.10
CA ARG A 79 15.79 -12.32 18.02
C ARG A 79 17.11 -12.19 17.26
N GLU A 80 17.20 -12.86 16.11
CA GLU A 80 18.38 -12.82 15.25
C GLU A 80 18.62 -11.42 14.66
N VAL A 81 17.56 -10.75 14.18
CA VAL A 81 17.63 -9.34 13.75
C VAL A 81 18.20 -8.45 14.86
N THR A 82 17.69 -8.58 16.09
CA THR A 82 18.20 -7.80 17.23
C THR A 82 19.67 -8.09 17.51
N ARG A 83 20.10 -9.36 17.46
CA ARG A 83 21.50 -9.76 17.66
C ARG A 83 22.43 -9.14 16.61
N ILE A 84 22.03 -9.15 15.34
CA ILE A 84 22.79 -8.56 14.23
C ILE A 84 22.82 -7.03 14.34
N GLY A 85 21.75 -6.41 14.85
CA GLY A 85 21.72 -4.97 15.13
C GLY A 85 22.87 -4.50 16.03
N HIS A 86 23.24 -5.29 17.06
CA HIS A 86 24.40 -4.98 17.90
C HIS A 86 25.72 -5.02 17.11
N LYS A 87 25.91 -6.02 16.22
CA LYS A 87 27.09 -6.09 15.35
C LYS A 87 27.20 -4.87 14.42
N VAL A 88 26.09 -4.38 13.87
CA VAL A 88 26.07 -3.19 13.01
C VAL A 88 26.40 -1.92 13.80
N HIS A 89 25.99 -1.84 15.06
CA HIS A 89 26.40 -0.74 15.94
C HIS A 89 27.92 -0.73 16.17
N ASP A 90 28.50 -1.89 16.50
CA ASP A 90 29.95 -2.05 16.67
C ASP A 90 30.71 -1.73 15.38
N PHE A 91 30.21 -2.20 14.23
CA PHE A 91 30.75 -1.87 12.91
C PHE A 91 30.74 -0.36 12.65
N SER A 92 29.64 0.32 12.97
CA SER A 92 29.50 1.77 12.76
C SER A 92 30.52 2.57 13.58
N ALA A 93 30.79 2.15 14.81
CA ALA A 93 31.83 2.74 15.65
C ALA A 93 33.24 2.52 15.06
N ARG A 94 33.51 1.31 14.54
CA ARG A 94 34.78 0.99 13.85
C ARG A 94 34.96 1.79 12.56
N LEU A 95 33.92 1.91 11.74
CA LEU A 95 33.93 2.68 10.50
C LEU A 95 34.25 4.16 10.78
N THR A 96 33.63 4.75 11.79
CA THR A 96 33.89 6.14 12.20
C THR A 96 35.36 6.34 12.57
N ARG A 97 35.94 5.45 13.39
CA ARG A 97 37.37 5.50 13.76
C ARG A 97 38.29 5.34 12.56
N ALA A 98 38.01 4.36 11.70
CA ALA A 98 38.84 4.10 10.51
C ALA A 98 38.79 5.27 9.52
N ARG A 99 37.62 5.89 9.35
CA ARG A 99 37.45 7.07 8.51
C ARG A 99 38.19 8.29 9.06
N ALA A 100 38.16 8.50 10.38
CA ALA A 100 38.92 9.57 11.03
C ALA A 100 40.44 9.37 10.86
N ALA A 101 40.93 8.14 11.04
CA ALA A 101 42.34 7.81 10.82
C ALA A 101 42.77 8.02 9.37
N ALA A 102 41.97 7.57 8.39
CA ALA A 102 42.25 7.78 6.98
C ALA A 102 42.24 9.28 6.60
N ALA A 103 41.36 10.07 7.21
CA ALA A 103 41.31 11.52 6.97
C ALA A 103 42.53 12.23 7.57
N ALA A 104 42.98 11.82 8.77
CA ALA A 104 44.19 12.36 9.39
C ALA A 104 45.42 12.10 8.50
N THR A 105 45.60 10.87 8.00
CA THR A 105 46.72 10.57 7.09
C THR A 105 46.61 11.32 5.77
N ALA A 106 45.41 11.45 5.19
CA ALA A 106 45.20 12.22 3.96
C ALA A 106 45.45 13.73 4.13
N ALA A 107 45.36 14.27 5.35
CA ALA A 107 45.68 15.67 5.64
C ALA A 107 47.20 15.92 5.64
N GLU A 108 47.99 14.97 6.16
CA GLU A 108 49.46 15.06 6.22
C GLU A 108 50.10 15.14 4.83
N ASP A 109 49.45 14.54 3.83
CA ASP A 109 49.93 14.50 2.44
C ASP A 109 49.64 15.79 1.64
N ARG A 110 48.94 16.79 2.21
CA ARG A 110 48.52 18.00 1.49
C ARG A 110 48.96 19.31 2.15
N THR A 111 49.46 20.23 1.32
CA THR A 111 49.90 21.58 1.72
C THR A 111 48.78 22.54 2.08
N ASP A 112 47.52 22.27 1.68
CA ASP A 112 46.35 23.11 1.96
C ASP A 112 45.54 22.68 3.20
N GLY A 113 45.95 21.58 3.86
CA GLY A 113 45.34 21.07 5.10
C GLY A 113 43.93 20.48 4.95
N ARG A 114 43.36 20.39 3.74
CA ARG A 114 42.02 19.81 3.52
C ARG A 114 42.12 18.37 3.04
N ALA A 115 41.93 17.43 3.98
CA ALA A 115 41.80 16.01 3.66
C ALA A 115 40.56 15.74 2.79
N VAL A 116 40.76 15.25 1.58
CA VAL A 116 39.70 14.69 0.75
C VAL A 116 39.89 13.18 0.71
N LEU A 117 38.96 12.47 1.35
CA LEU A 117 38.97 11.01 1.31
C LEU A 117 38.66 10.50 -0.11
N PRO A 118 39.13 9.31 -0.49
CA PRO A 118 38.71 8.65 -1.72
C PRO A 118 37.17 8.49 -1.81
N PRO A 119 36.55 8.58 -3.00
CA PRO A 119 35.10 8.41 -3.20
C PRO A 119 34.51 7.14 -2.57
N ALA A 120 35.27 6.05 -2.52
CA ALA A 120 34.86 4.78 -1.91
C ALA A 120 34.48 4.91 -0.43
N TRP A 121 35.12 5.80 0.34
CA TRP A 121 34.79 6.04 1.75
C TRP A 121 33.43 6.71 1.92
N TYR A 122 33.06 7.62 1.00
CA TYR A 122 31.73 8.24 1.01
C TYR A 122 30.65 7.22 0.67
N GLN A 123 30.87 6.40 -0.36
CA GLN A 123 29.94 5.32 -0.73
C GLN A 123 29.78 4.29 0.40
N LEU A 124 30.87 3.92 1.07
CA LEU A 124 30.83 3.05 2.24
C LEU A 124 30.02 3.69 3.38
N GLY A 125 30.26 4.97 3.68
CA GLY A 125 29.49 5.72 4.68
C GLY A 125 27.99 5.76 4.37
N THR A 126 27.61 6.11 3.14
CA THR A 126 26.21 6.15 2.70
C THR A 126 25.53 4.78 2.84
N ARG A 127 26.21 3.69 2.47
CA ARG A 127 25.66 2.32 2.62
C ARG A 127 25.50 1.93 4.10
N ALA A 128 26.49 2.26 4.94
CA ALA A 128 26.44 1.99 6.38
C ALA A 128 25.30 2.78 7.06
N ASP A 129 25.14 4.05 6.70
CA ASP A 129 24.03 4.88 7.17
C ASP A 129 22.67 4.34 6.73
N GLY A 130 22.55 3.85 5.49
CA GLY A 130 21.34 3.18 5.01
C GLY A 130 20.97 1.96 5.86
N LEU A 131 21.94 1.08 6.15
CA LEU A 131 21.73 -0.09 7.02
C LEU A 131 21.33 0.31 8.45
N ARG A 132 21.98 1.34 9.01
CA ARG A 132 21.66 1.88 10.33
C ARG A 132 20.24 2.46 10.37
N LEU A 133 19.84 3.22 9.35
CA LEU A 133 18.49 3.77 9.24
C LEU A 133 17.45 2.67 9.14
N ALA A 134 17.72 1.60 8.39
CA ALA A 134 16.84 0.43 8.34
C ALA A 134 16.69 -0.21 9.74
N LEU A 135 17.78 -0.41 10.48
CA LEU A 135 17.74 -0.94 11.85
C LEU A 135 17.00 -0.02 12.84
N ASN A 136 17.06 1.30 12.68
CA ASN A 136 16.28 2.22 13.51
C ASN A 136 14.76 2.04 13.33
N ARG A 137 14.31 1.43 12.22
CA ARG A 137 12.90 1.08 12.00
C ARG A 137 12.50 -0.23 12.67
N TRP A 138 13.47 -1.10 12.99
CA TRP A 138 13.20 -2.45 13.51
C TRP A 138 12.25 -2.50 14.72
N PRO A 139 12.34 -1.63 15.75
CA PRO A 139 11.40 -1.67 16.86
C PRO A 139 9.93 -1.47 16.44
N ARG A 140 9.69 -0.58 15.45
CA ARG A 140 8.34 -0.32 14.92
C ARG A 140 7.85 -1.46 14.03
N ILE A 141 8.74 -1.99 13.19
CA ILE A 141 8.46 -3.18 12.37
C ILE A 141 8.11 -4.36 13.28
N ARG A 142 8.89 -4.58 14.34
CA ARG A 142 8.63 -5.61 15.33
C ARG A 142 7.28 -5.44 16.02
N ALA A 143 6.90 -4.22 16.40
CA ALA A 143 5.58 -3.96 16.99
C ALA A 143 4.45 -4.35 16.03
N ALA A 144 4.57 -4.01 14.73
CA ALA A 144 3.59 -4.40 13.71
C ALA A 144 3.58 -5.93 13.47
N VAL A 145 4.74 -6.58 13.48
CA VAL A 145 4.84 -8.06 13.44
C VAL A 145 4.13 -8.66 14.65
N ASP A 146 4.42 -8.17 15.86
CA ASP A 146 3.82 -8.64 17.10
C ASP A 146 2.30 -8.38 17.14
N GLU A 147 1.77 -7.40 16.41
CA GLU A 147 0.32 -7.21 16.22
C GLU A 147 -0.30 -8.19 15.21
N ALA A 148 0.47 -8.59 14.19
CA ALA A 148 0.06 -9.56 13.18
C ALA A 148 0.06 -11.01 13.71
N LEU A 149 0.88 -11.31 14.72
CA LEU A 149 1.01 -12.64 15.31
C LEU A 149 -0.20 -13.15 16.11
N PRO A 150 -0.87 -12.35 16.97
CA PRO A 150 -2.04 -12.79 17.70
C PRO A 150 -3.09 -13.26 16.71
N GLY A 151 -3.33 -14.57 16.70
CA GLY A 151 -4.42 -15.22 15.96
C GLY A 151 -5.80 -14.88 16.51
N ARG A 152 -6.03 -13.63 16.93
CA ARG A 152 -7.34 -13.15 17.35
C ARG A 152 -8.08 -12.67 16.12
N PRO A 153 -9.24 -13.27 15.79
CA PRO A 153 -10.06 -12.76 14.71
C PRO A 153 -10.54 -11.35 15.06
N ARG A 154 -10.35 -10.43 14.11
CA ARG A 154 -10.90 -9.07 14.10
C ARG A 154 -12.15 -9.12 13.21
N PRO A 155 -13.38 -9.07 13.77
CA PRO A 155 -14.60 -9.14 12.98
C PRO A 155 -14.58 -8.16 11.80
N LEU A 156 -15.10 -8.57 10.63
CA LEU A 156 -15.20 -7.69 9.46
C LEU A 156 -16.11 -6.48 9.73
N PHE A 157 -17.11 -6.66 10.59
CA PHE A 157 -18.05 -5.64 11.00
C PHE A 157 -18.02 -5.50 12.52
N PRO A 158 -18.12 -4.27 13.06
CA PRO A 158 -18.21 -4.08 14.48
C PRO A 158 -19.44 -4.81 15.03
N PRO A 159 -19.34 -5.41 16.23
CA PRO A 159 -20.50 -6.04 16.85
C PRO A 159 -21.57 -4.97 17.10
N ARG A 160 -22.83 -5.31 16.84
CA ARG A 160 -23.95 -4.42 17.17
C ARG A 160 -23.98 -4.21 18.68
N ARG A 161 -23.70 -2.97 19.11
CA ARG A 161 -23.80 -2.58 20.52
C ARG A 161 -25.27 -2.41 20.90
N ARG A 162 -25.63 -2.86 22.10
CA ARG A 162 -26.94 -2.57 22.71
C ARG A 162 -26.80 -1.26 23.50
N GLY A 163 -27.71 -0.31 23.29
CA GLY A 163 -27.69 1.00 23.98
C GLY A 163 -27.08 2.12 23.14
N VAL A 164 -26.77 3.25 23.80
CA VAL A 164 -26.19 4.44 23.15
C VAL A 164 -24.76 4.13 22.71
N ASP A 165 -24.52 4.11 21.41
CA ASP A 165 -23.19 3.92 20.84
C ASP A 165 -22.59 5.29 20.47
N PRO A 166 -21.55 5.78 21.17
CA PRO A 166 -20.95 7.08 20.87
C PRO A 166 -20.41 7.16 19.43
N TRP A 167 -20.05 6.01 18.84
CA TRP A 167 -19.62 5.95 17.44
C TRP A 167 -20.76 6.24 16.46
N ALA A 168 -21.99 5.81 16.77
CA ALA A 168 -23.14 6.08 15.92
C ALA A 168 -23.47 7.58 15.84
N GLY A 169 -23.26 8.34 16.93
CA GLY A 169 -23.42 9.79 16.93
C GLY A 169 -22.40 10.48 16.02
N ARG A 170 -21.13 10.09 16.11
CA ARG A 170 -20.06 10.59 15.22
C ARG A 170 -20.35 10.26 13.75
N ASP A 171 -20.72 9.01 13.49
CA ASP A 171 -21.00 8.54 12.13
C ASP A 171 -22.22 9.29 11.53
N ALA A 172 -23.27 9.56 12.33
CA ALA A 172 -24.42 10.35 11.90
C ALA A 172 -24.05 11.80 11.52
N VAL A 173 -23.17 12.46 12.29
CA VAL A 173 -22.68 13.81 11.94
C VAL A 173 -21.86 13.77 10.65
N GLY A 174 -20.98 12.78 10.50
CA GLY A 174 -20.20 12.58 9.28
C GLY A 174 -21.10 12.32 8.07
N ASP A 175 -22.14 11.51 8.23
CA ASP A 175 -23.12 11.20 7.19
C ASP A 175 -23.94 12.42 6.78
N ALA A 176 -24.33 13.27 7.74
CA ALA A 176 -25.03 14.52 7.45
C ALA A 176 -24.15 15.48 6.64
N LEU A 177 -22.89 15.66 7.05
CA LEU A 177 -21.93 16.49 6.31
C LEU A 177 -21.71 15.95 4.89
N PHE A 178 -21.54 14.64 4.75
CA PHE A 178 -21.36 14.00 3.45
C PHE A 178 -22.61 14.12 2.57
N GLY A 179 -23.81 14.07 3.16
CA GLY A 179 -25.07 14.34 2.48
C GLY A 179 -25.13 15.76 1.91
N THR A 180 -24.70 16.75 2.67
CA THR A 180 -24.59 18.14 2.17
C THR A 180 -23.60 18.25 1.02
N LEU A 181 -22.42 17.63 1.13
CA LEU A 181 -21.43 17.61 0.05
C LEU A 181 -21.98 16.93 -1.21
N HIS A 182 -22.71 15.82 -1.04
CA HIS A 182 -23.37 15.11 -2.14
C HIS A 182 -24.38 15.99 -2.87
N GLN A 183 -25.21 16.74 -2.16
CA GLN A 183 -26.15 17.70 -2.76
C GLN A 183 -25.46 18.87 -3.49
N VAL A 184 -24.36 19.38 -2.93
CA VAL A 184 -23.62 20.50 -3.53
C VAL A 184 -22.83 20.09 -4.78
N LEU A 185 -22.31 18.86 -4.80
CA LEU A 185 -21.46 18.36 -5.88
C LEU A 185 -22.24 17.62 -6.98
N GLY A 186 -23.45 17.14 -6.68
CA GLY A 186 -24.30 16.42 -7.64
C GLY A 186 -24.87 17.32 -8.74
N ALA A 187 -25.28 16.72 -9.85
CA ALA A 187 -26.02 17.43 -10.89
C ALA A 187 -27.44 17.78 -10.37
N PRO A 188 -28.01 18.93 -10.77
CA PRO A 188 -29.22 19.47 -10.16
C PRO A 188 -30.50 18.69 -10.47
N ALA A 189 -30.53 17.90 -11.56
CA ALA A 189 -31.69 17.12 -11.97
C ALA A 189 -31.27 15.85 -12.72
N GLN A 190 -32.07 14.79 -12.57
CA GLN A 190 -31.97 13.57 -13.36
C GLN A 190 -32.50 13.83 -14.78
N ASP A 191 -31.88 13.24 -15.78
CA ASP A 191 -32.34 13.23 -17.16
C ASP A 191 -33.64 12.43 -17.31
N ALA A 192 -34.56 12.93 -18.14
CA ALA A 192 -35.87 12.30 -18.35
C ALA A 192 -35.75 10.88 -18.95
N ASP A 193 -34.74 10.62 -19.79
CA ASP A 193 -34.47 9.30 -20.35
C ASP A 193 -34.00 8.33 -19.25
N ALA A 194 -33.13 8.79 -18.35
CA ALA A 194 -32.69 7.98 -17.20
C ALA A 194 -33.86 7.64 -16.26
N GLU A 195 -34.76 8.59 -16.02
CA GLU A 195 -35.98 8.35 -15.26
C GLU A 195 -36.89 7.32 -15.96
N ALA A 196 -37.12 7.48 -17.27
CA ALA A 196 -37.94 6.58 -18.07
C ALA A 196 -37.35 5.16 -18.17
N HIS A 197 -36.01 5.03 -18.24
CA HIS A 197 -35.29 3.76 -18.18
C HIS A 197 -35.39 3.08 -16.80
N GLY A 198 -35.92 3.78 -15.80
CA GLY A 198 -36.14 3.27 -14.46
C GLY A 198 -34.92 3.36 -13.56
N CYS A 199 -33.96 4.25 -13.84
CA CYS A 199 -32.87 4.56 -12.93
C CYS A 199 -33.39 5.35 -11.73
N PHE A 200 -32.84 5.14 -10.53
CA PHE A 200 -33.06 6.09 -9.43
C PHE A 200 -32.36 7.41 -9.71
N ALA A 201 -32.91 8.52 -9.19
CA ALA A 201 -32.12 9.75 -9.03
C ALA A 201 -30.92 9.48 -8.11
N ASP A 202 -29.93 10.38 -8.08
CA ASP A 202 -28.74 10.20 -7.26
C ASP A 202 -29.09 10.06 -5.76
N ILE A 203 -29.15 8.82 -5.26
CA ILE A 203 -29.55 8.48 -3.88
C ILE A 203 -28.32 8.09 -3.06
N GLY A 204 -28.11 8.83 -1.96
CA GLY A 204 -26.99 8.56 -1.06
C GLY A 204 -27.23 7.38 -0.13
N LEU A 205 -26.36 6.36 -0.17
CA LEU A 205 -26.11 5.50 0.99
C LEU A 205 -25.34 6.32 2.05
N PRO A 206 -25.67 6.20 3.35
CA PRO A 206 -24.85 6.77 4.42
C PRO A 206 -23.36 6.43 4.20
N HIS A 207 -22.51 7.44 4.28
CA HIS A 207 -21.10 7.31 3.94
C HIS A 207 -20.37 6.41 4.93
N SER A 208 -20.68 6.48 6.22
CA SER A 208 -20.20 5.57 7.26
C SER A 208 -20.45 4.10 6.88
N LEU A 209 -21.66 3.79 6.41
CA LEU A 209 -22.04 2.44 5.99
C LEU A 209 -21.31 2.01 4.72
N PHE A 210 -21.11 2.92 3.76
CA PHE A 210 -20.26 2.64 2.60
C PHE A 210 -18.82 2.29 3.05
N MET A 211 -18.20 3.13 3.87
CA MET A 211 -16.82 2.96 4.33
C MET A 211 -16.64 1.65 5.09
N LEU A 212 -17.62 1.27 5.92
CA LEU A 212 -17.62 -0.02 6.62
C LEU A 212 -17.57 -1.20 5.65
N ASN A 213 -18.40 -1.19 4.61
CA ASN A 213 -18.46 -2.28 3.64
C ASN A 213 -17.23 -2.27 2.70
N ALA A 214 -16.76 -1.11 2.26
CA ALA A 214 -15.56 -0.97 1.43
C ALA A 214 -14.32 -1.49 2.16
N HIS A 215 -14.17 -1.13 3.44
CA HIS A 215 -13.07 -1.64 4.27
C HIS A 215 -13.16 -3.15 4.48
N ALA A 216 -14.35 -3.68 4.79
CA ALA A 216 -14.54 -5.13 4.89
C ALA A 216 -14.20 -5.84 3.56
N ALA A 217 -14.54 -5.24 2.42
CA ALA A 217 -14.25 -5.81 1.10
C ALA A 217 -12.75 -5.79 0.81
N TYR A 218 -12.05 -4.71 1.17
CA TYR A 218 -10.59 -4.62 1.11
C TYR A 218 -9.93 -5.74 1.95
N ARG A 219 -10.40 -5.99 3.17
CA ARG A 219 -9.89 -7.07 4.02
C ARG A 219 -10.14 -8.46 3.44
N VAL A 220 -11.27 -8.67 2.78
CA VAL A 220 -11.57 -9.91 2.04
C VAL A 220 -10.65 -10.05 0.83
N TRP A 221 -10.39 -8.96 0.09
CA TRP A 221 -9.43 -8.93 -1.01
C TRP A 221 -8.02 -9.37 -0.57
N LEU A 222 -7.54 -8.85 0.55
CA LEU A 222 -6.26 -9.27 1.14
C LEU A 222 -6.25 -10.78 1.46
N ALA A 223 -7.35 -11.31 2.01
CA ALA A 223 -7.47 -12.73 2.32
C ALA A 223 -7.53 -13.64 1.08
N LEU A 224 -7.98 -13.12 -0.07
CA LEU A 224 -7.91 -13.84 -1.36
C LEU A 224 -6.47 -14.01 -1.86
N ARG A 225 -5.49 -13.26 -1.32
CA ARG A 225 -4.06 -13.34 -1.66
C ARG A 225 -3.77 -13.20 -3.16
N ARG A 226 -4.59 -12.42 -3.87
CA ARG A 226 -4.36 -12.07 -5.28
C ARG A 226 -3.21 -11.07 -5.38
N LYS A 227 -2.48 -11.11 -6.50
CA LYS A 227 -1.38 -10.17 -6.76
C LYS A 227 -1.95 -8.83 -7.24
N GLY A 228 -1.35 -7.74 -6.78
CA GLY A 228 -1.77 -6.38 -7.14
C GLY A 228 -2.92 -5.86 -6.28
N GLY A 229 -3.31 -4.61 -6.52
CA GLY A 229 -4.50 -4.03 -5.90
C GLY A 229 -5.78 -4.42 -6.65
N ALA A 230 -6.92 -4.32 -5.97
CA ALA A 230 -8.22 -4.62 -6.54
C ALA A 230 -8.72 -3.52 -7.48
N ASP A 231 -9.43 -3.94 -8.52
CA ASP A 231 -10.24 -3.06 -9.35
C ASP A 231 -11.68 -2.99 -8.82
N PHE A 232 -12.15 -1.77 -8.56
CA PHE A 232 -13.48 -1.48 -8.03
C PHE A 232 -14.41 -0.90 -9.09
N LEU A 233 -15.66 -1.35 -9.09
CA LEU A 233 -16.77 -0.80 -9.89
C LEU A 233 -17.90 -0.34 -8.97
N ASP A 234 -18.39 0.88 -9.20
CA ASP A 234 -19.65 1.41 -8.67
C ASP A 234 -20.70 1.44 -9.78
N VAL A 235 -21.78 0.66 -9.63
CA VAL A 235 -22.86 0.53 -10.62
C VAL A 235 -24.01 1.48 -10.27
N GLY A 236 -24.27 2.44 -11.15
CA GLY A 236 -25.16 3.58 -10.89
C GLY A 236 -24.48 4.56 -9.92
N CYS A 237 -23.30 5.05 -10.31
CA CYS A 237 -22.43 5.78 -9.38
C CYS A 237 -22.89 7.22 -9.07
N GLY A 238 -23.93 7.73 -9.75
CA GLY A 238 -24.43 9.09 -9.58
C GLY A 238 -23.32 10.12 -9.77
N GLY A 239 -23.25 11.11 -8.87
CA GLY A 239 -22.19 12.13 -8.84
C GLY A 239 -20.79 11.62 -8.47
N GLY A 240 -20.56 10.31 -8.31
CA GLY A 240 -19.21 9.72 -8.24
C GLY A 240 -18.52 9.79 -6.87
N LEU A 241 -19.21 10.27 -5.82
CA LEU A 241 -18.60 10.41 -4.50
C LEU A 241 -18.15 9.07 -3.89
N LYS A 242 -18.85 7.97 -4.16
CA LYS A 242 -18.44 6.65 -3.66
C LYS A 242 -17.27 6.08 -4.45
N VAL A 243 -17.17 6.35 -5.76
CA VAL A 243 -15.96 6.07 -6.56
C VAL A 243 -14.73 6.78 -5.99
N LEU A 244 -14.87 8.07 -5.67
CA LEU A 244 -13.80 8.86 -5.02
C LEU A 244 -13.41 8.25 -3.66
N SER A 245 -14.39 7.91 -2.84
CA SER A 245 -14.17 7.31 -1.51
C SER A 245 -13.49 5.94 -1.61
N ALA A 246 -13.85 5.14 -2.61
CA ALA A 246 -13.29 3.82 -2.89
C ALA A 246 -11.81 3.88 -3.27
N ALA A 247 -11.34 5.01 -3.82
CA ALA A 247 -9.94 5.20 -4.23
C ALA A 247 -8.94 5.12 -3.06
N GLY A 248 -9.43 5.32 -1.83
CA GLY A 248 -8.64 5.11 -0.61
C GLY A 248 -8.41 3.63 -0.27
N PHE A 249 -9.12 2.69 -0.89
CA PHE A 249 -9.01 1.25 -0.62
C PHE A 249 -8.48 0.46 -1.81
N PHE A 250 -8.80 0.89 -3.03
CA PHE A 250 -8.62 0.09 -4.24
C PHE A 250 -7.67 0.75 -5.23
N ALA A 251 -6.94 -0.06 -5.99
CA ALA A 251 -5.91 0.45 -6.88
C ALA A 251 -6.50 1.23 -8.06
N ARG A 252 -7.66 0.81 -8.57
CA ARG A 252 -8.39 1.49 -9.64
C ARG A 252 -9.88 1.48 -9.33
N CYS A 253 -10.54 2.61 -9.56
CA CYS A 253 -11.98 2.75 -9.32
C CYS A 253 -12.68 3.21 -10.60
N THR A 254 -13.76 2.55 -10.97
CA THR A 254 -14.62 2.95 -12.08
C THR A 254 -16.04 3.20 -11.57
N GLY A 255 -16.66 4.29 -11.98
CA GLY A 255 -18.11 4.47 -11.90
C GLY A 255 -18.76 4.16 -13.23
N LEU A 256 -19.88 3.43 -13.23
CA LEU A 256 -20.76 3.26 -14.38
C LEU A 256 -22.06 3.99 -14.11
N GLU A 257 -22.41 4.95 -14.96
CA GLU A 257 -23.60 5.78 -14.79
C GLU A 257 -24.37 5.92 -16.11
N TYR A 258 -25.68 5.68 -16.05
CA TYR A 258 -26.55 5.78 -17.22
C TYR A 258 -26.82 7.24 -17.58
N ASP A 259 -27.11 8.05 -16.57
CA ASP A 259 -27.44 9.46 -16.75
C ASP A 259 -26.21 10.26 -17.22
N PRO A 260 -26.24 10.87 -18.41
CA PRO A 260 -25.09 11.58 -18.96
C PRO A 260 -24.71 12.81 -18.12
N GLY A 261 -25.68 13.47 -17.47
CA GLY A 261 -25.45 14.63 -16.61
C GLY A 261 -24.73 14.23 -15.32
N TYR A 262 -25.18 13.17 -14.65
CA TYR A 262 -24.48 12.63 -13.48
C TYR A 262 -23.10 12.09 -13.84
N ALA A 263 -22.96 11.38 -14.96
CA ALA A 263 -21.67 10.87 -15.42
C ALA A 263 -20.65 12.01 -15.66
N ALA A 264 -21.09 13.11 -16.27
CA ALA A 264 -20.26 14.29 -16.49
C ALA A 264 -19.86 14.95 -15.15
N ALA A 265 -20.81 15.17 -14.24
CA ALA A 265 -20.54 15.74 -12.91
C ALA A 265 -19.55 14.88 -12.10
N ALA A 266 -19.71 13.56 -12.13
CA ALA A 266 -18.79 12.62 -11.51
C ALA A 266 -17.38 12.69 -12.12
N GLY A 267 -17.28 12.78 -13.45
CA GLY A 267 -15.99 12.93 -14.15
C GLY A 267 -15.28 14.22 -13.77
N ASP A 268 -16.03 15.32 -13.65
CA ASP A 268 -15.55 16.62 -13.20
C ASP A 268 -15.04 16.59 -11.76
N LEU A 269 -15.80 15.95 -10.85
CA LEU A 269 -15.41 15.75 -9.46
C LEU A 269 -14.06 15.03 -9.37
N LEU A 270 -13.92 13.87 -10.03
CA LEU A 270 -12.70 13.06 -9.97
C LEU A 270 -11.49 13.81 -10.55
N ARG A 271 -11.70 14.58 -11.63
CA ARG A 271 -10.64 15.42 -12.21
C ARG A 271 -10.20 16.51 -11.26
N ARG A 272 -11.14 17.21 -10.59
CA ARG A 272 -10.83 18.24 -9.58
C ARG A 272 -10.16 17.67 -8.34
N ALA A 273 -10.53 16.45 -7.94
CA ALA A 273 -9.89 15.73 -6.84
C ALA A 273 -8.47 15.24 -7.17
N GLY A 274 -8.04 15.29 -8.43
CA GLY A 274 -6.70 14.84 -8.85
C GLY A 274 -6.49 13.33 -8.74
N THR A 275 -7.56 12.53 -8.68
CA THR A 275 -7.47 11.07 -8.53
C THR A 275 -7.19 10.39 -9.86
N GLY A 276 -5.90 10.23 -10.19
CA GLY A 276 -5.46 9.62 -11.45
C GLY A 276 -5.80 8.13 -11.61
N ASN A 277 -6.31 7.47 -10.57
CA ASN A 277 -6.72 6.07 -10.58
C ASN A 277 -8.24 5.86 -10.67
N CYS A 278 -9.02 6.93 -10.81
CA CYS A 278 -10.47 6.89 -10.92
C CYS A 278 -10.94 7.29 -12.32
N ARG A 279 -12.05 6.70 -12.78
CA ARG A 279 -12.71 7.09 -14.04
C ARG A 279 -14.21 6.88 -13.98
N ILE A 280 -14.95 7.57 -14.87
CA ILE A 280 -16.38 7.37 -15.08
C ILE A 280 -16.62 6.84 -16.49
N LEU A 281 -17.54 5.90 -16.59
CA LEU A 281 -18.12 5.41 -17.83
C LEU A 281 -19.58 5.85 -17.87
N ASN A 282 -19.96 6.58 -18.91
CA ASN A 282 -21.37 6.76 -19.22
C ASN A 282 -21.86 5.53 -19.99
N GLY A 283 -22.86 4.83 -19.47
CA GLY A 283 -23.39 3.62 -20.09
C GLY A 283 -24.42 2.89 -19.23
N ASP A 284 -25.15 1.98 -19.88
CA ASP A 284 -26.22 1.22 -19.26
C ASP A 284 -25.73 -0.06 -18.59
N ALA A 285 -26.02 -0.19 -17.30
CA ALA A 285 -25.67 -1.36 -16.50
C ALA A 285 -26.38 -2.64 -16.98
N LEU A 286 -27.57 -2.54 -17.57
CA LEU A 286 -28.29 -3.71 -18.09
C LEU A 286 -27.65 -4.29 -19.36
N THR A 287 -26.85 -3.50 -20.08
CA THR A 287 -26.16 -3.91 -21.31
C THR A 287 -24.64 -3.91 -21.18
N TYR A 288 -24.08 -3.47 -20.05
CA TYR A 288 -22.64 -3.56 -19.78
C TYR A 288 -22.18 -5.02 -19.67
N ASP A 289 -21.13 -5.40 -20.41
CA ASP A 289 -20.65 -6.80 -20.52
C ASP A 289 -19.30 -7.07 -19.83
N ASN A 290 -18.68 -6.07 -19.21
CA ASN A 290 -17.30 -6.20 -18.70
C ASN A 290 -17.24 -6.29 -17.17
N TYR A 291 -18.24 -6.89 -16.52
CA TYR A 291 -18.26 -7.07 -15.07
C TYR A 291 -17.14 -7.99 -14.56
N ASP A 292 -16.67 -8.90 -15.42
CA ASP A 292 -15.56 -9.83 -15.14
C ASP A 292 -14.24 -9.11 -14.83
N ARG A 293 -14.05 -7.86 -15.30
CA ARG A 293 -12.81 -7.10 -15.10
C ARG A 293 -12.60 -6.63 -13.66
N TYR A 294 -13.65 -6.65 -12.84
CA TYR A 294 -13.62 -6.06 -11.51
C TYR A 294 -13.49 -7.12 -10.42
N ASP A 295 -12.76 -6.75 -9.37
CA ASP A 295 -12.55 -7.57 -8.19
C ASP A 295 -13.58 -7.25 -7.10
N VAL A 296 -14.05 -6.00 -7.08
CA VAL A 296 -15.09 -5.52 -6.18
C VAL A 296 -16.15 -4.78 -6.98
N VAL A 297 -17.41 -5.18 -6.83
CA VAL A 297 -18.55 -4.53 -7.48
C VAL A 297 -19.51 -4.05 -6.38
N TYR A 298 -19.72 -2.74 -6.34
CA TYR A 298 -20.69 -2.08 -5.47
C TYR A 298 -21.91 -1.69 -6.30
N LEU A 299 -23.09 -1.92 -5.73
CA LEU A 299 -24.37 -1.50 -6.31
C LEU A 299 -25.31 -1.11 -5.18
N TYR A 300 -25.90 0.08 -5.27
CA TYR A 300 -26.90 0.54 -4.31
C TYR A 300 -28.14 1.03 -5.02
N ARG A 301 -29.05 0.09 -5.27
CA ARG A 301 -30.35 0.33 -5.92
C ARG A 301 -30.22 1.22 -7.18
N PRO A 302 -29.47 0.81 -8.20
CA PRO A 302 -29.39 1.57 -9.45
C PRO A 302 -30.74 1.64 -10.19
N MET A 303 -31.62 0.64 -10.00
CA MET A 303 -32.92 0.53 -10.66
C MET A 303 -34.08 0.67 -9.67
N ARG A 304 -35.11 1.46 -10.02
CA ARG A 304 -36.36 1.62 -9.25
C ARG A 304 -37.37 0.53 -9.46
N HIS A 305 -37.42 -0.02 -10.68
CA HIS A 305 -38.29 -1.13 -11.01
C HIS A 305 -37.66 -2.44 -10.53
N GLU A 306 -38.36 -3.20 -9.68
CA GLU A 306 -37.85 -4.43 -9.09
C GLU A 306 -37.42 -5.45 -10.15
N ALA A 307 -38.19 -5.60 -11.23
CA ALA A 307 -37.85 -6.52 -12.32
C ALA A 307 -36.50 -6.17 -12.98
N ALA A 308 -36.24 -4.88 -13.20
CA ALA A 308 -34.97 -4.40 -13.76
C ALA A 308 -33.82 -4.57 -12.77
N LEU A 309 -34.04 -4.29 -11.49
CA LEU A 309 -33.04 -4.54 -10.45
C LEU A 309 -32.67 -6.02 -10.38
N HIS A 310 -33.65 -6.93 -10.44
CA HIS A 310 -33.40 -8.37 -10.43
C HIS A 310 -32.69 -8.85 -11.70
N ALA A 311 -33.01 -8.27 -12.87
CA ALA A 311 -32.30 -8.55 -14.11
C ALA A 311 -30.83 -8.12 -14.01
N LEU A 312 -30.56 -6.93 -13.48
CA LEU A 312 -29.22 -6.43 -13.26
C LEU A 312 -28.43 -7.29 -12.27
N GLU A 313 -29.02 -7.64 -11.13
CA GLU A 313 -28.38 -8.49 -10.12
C GLU A 313 -27.93 -9.83 -10.70
N ARG A 314 -28.84 -10.53 -11.41
CA ARG A 314 -28.53 -11.80 -12.08
C ARG A 314 -27.43 -11.63 -13.12
N ARG A 315 -27.50 -10.57 -13.93
CA ARG A 315 -26.48 -10.26 -14.93
C ARG A 315 -25.11 -10.11 -14.29
N ILE A 316 -24.99 -9.26 -13.28
CA ILE A 316 -23.72 -9.04 -12.56
C ILE A 316 -23.20 -10.36 -12.00
N VAL A 317 -24.02 -11.10 -11.24
CA VAL A 317 -23.61 -12.37 -10.61
C VAL A 317 -23.18 -13.40 -11.66
N SER A 318 -23.83 -13.44 -12.83
CA SER A 318 -23.48 -14.37 -13.92
C SER A 318 -22.21 -14.00 -14.70
N GLN A 319 -21.82 -12.72 -14.72
CA GLN A 319 -20.70 -12.24 -15.52
C GLN A 319 -19.42 -11.99 -14.71
N VAL A 320 -19.51 -11.74 -13.41
CA VAL A 320 -18.32 -11.58 -12.57
C VAL A 320 -17.53 -12.88 -12.45
N ARG A 321 -16.22 -12.76 -12.23
CA ARG A 321 -15.36 -13.93 -12.00
C ARG A 321 -15.63 -14.54 -10.61
N PRO A 322 -15.42 -15.86 -10.43
CA PRO A 322 -15.38 -16.44 -9.10
C PRO A 322 -14.40 -15.69 -8.18
N GLY A 323 -14.84 -15.41 -6.96
CA GLY A 323 -14.10 -14.64 -5.96
C GLY A 323 -14.27 -13.12 -6.08
N THR A 324 -15.01 -12.60 -7.05
CA THR A 324 -15.41 -11.18 -7.05
C THR A 324 -16.28 -10.89 -5.83
N ILE A 325 -15.96 -9.79 -5.14
CA ILE A 325 -16.65 -9.33 -3.94
C ILE A 325 -17.77 -8.39 -4.34
N LEU A 326 -18.98 -8.63 -3.84
CA LEU A 326 -20.16 -7.83 -4.12
C LEU A 326 -20.56 -7.07 -2.85
N ILE A 327 -20.81 -5.76 -2.99
CA ILE A 327 -21.34 -4.91 -1.92
C ILE A 327 -22.74 -4.44 -2.32
N ALA A 328 -23.77 -5.03 -1.72
CA ALA A 328 -25.18 -4.75 -2.02
C ALA A 328 -25.95 -4.38 -0.74
N PRO A 329 -25.87 -3.11 -0.26
CA PRO A 329 -26.37 -2.69 1.04
C PRO A 329 -27.85 -2.33 1.02
N TYR A 330 -28.68 -3.26 0.55
CA TYR A 330 -30.13 -3.15 0.54
C TYR A 330 -30.79 -4.52 0.74
N LYS A 331 -32.09 -4.50 1.08
CA LYS A 331 -32.84 -5.70 1.44
C LYS A 331 -33.11 -6.58 0.19
N GLY A 332 -33.19 -7.88 0.41
CA GLY A 332 -33.63 -8.85 -0.60
C GLY A 332 -32.52 -9.41 -1.51
N PHE A 333 -31.36 -8.75 -1.64
CA PHE A 333 -30.25 -9.26 -2.47
C PHE A 333 -29.85 -10.68 -2.06
N ALA A 334 -29.60 -10.90 -0.76
CA ALA A 334 -29.24 -12.21 -0.21
C ALA A 334 -30.29 -13.29 -0.49
N GLN A 335 -31.58 -12.95 -0.46
CA GLN A 335 -32.66 -13.90 -0.69
C GLN A 335 -32.74 -14.31 -2.16
N ARG A 336 -32.47 -13.37 -3.08
CA ARG A 336 -32.53 -13.62 -4.52
C ARG A 336 -31.28 -14.31 -5.06
N GLN A 337 -30.10 -13.91 -4.59
CA GLN A 337 -28.82 -14.38 -5.16
C GLN A 337 -28.07 -15.38 -4.27
N GLY A 338 -28.48 -15.57 -3.01
CA GLY A 338 -27.77 -16.39 -2.00
C GLY A 338 -27.71 -17.89 -2.28
N GLY A 339 -28.48 -18.38 -3.26
CA GLY A 339 -28.46 -19.77 -3.73
C GLY A 339 -27.84 -19.95 -5.13
N GLU A 340 -27.71 -18.88 -5.91
CA GLU A 340 -27.42 -18.92 -7.36
C GLU A 340 -25.97 -18.50 -7.67
N GLY A 341 -25.02 -18.96 -6.85
CA GLY A 341 -23.59 -18.69 -7.08
C GLY A 341 -23.06 -17.44 -6.39
N CYS A 342 -23.77 -16.86 -5.41
CA CYS A 342 -23.25 -15.79 -4.58
C CYS A 342 -23.47 -16.11 -3.09
N GLN A 343 -22.44 -15.99 -2.26
CA GLN A 343 -22.49 -16.39 -0.84
C GLN A 343 -22.21 -15.22 0.10
N PRO A 344 -22.94 -15.10 1.22
CA PRO A 344 -22.75 -13.99 2.16
C PRO A 344 -21.45 -14.13 2.96
N LEU A 345 -20.75 -13.00 3.13
CA LEU A 345 -19.58 -12.85 4.01
C LEU A 345 -19.92 -12.12 5.32
N GLY A 346 -21.09 -11.47 5.38
CA GLY A 346 -21.58 -10.69 6.53
C GLY A 346 -21.92 -9.26 6.12
N GLY A 347 -22.72 -8.57 6.93
CA GLY A 347 -23.17 -7.22 6.60
C GLY A 347 -23.88 -7.19 5.24
N ALA A 348 -23.39 -6.36 4.32
CA ALA A 348 -23.85 -6.29 2.93
C ALA A 348 -22.84 -6.85 1.92
N LEU A 349 -21.90 -7.70 2.37
CA LEU A 349 -20.87 -8.29 1.54
C LEU A 349 -21.20 -9.72 1.13
N TYR A 350 -20.87 -10.01 -0.12
CA TYR A 350 -21.02 -11.33 -0.73
C TYR A 350 -19.81 -11.67 -1.60
N VAL A 351 -19.65 -12.95 -1.94
CA VAL A 351 -18.61 -13.44 -2.84
C VAL A 351 -19.23 -14.34 -3.91
N ALA A 352 -18.92 -14.05 -5.17
CA ALA A 352 -19.41 -14.82 -6.32
C ALA A 352 -18.62 -16.12 -6.53
N GLY A 353 -19.27 -17.15 -7.06
CA GLY A 353 -18.68 -18.43 -7.47
C GLY A 353 -18.18 -19.34 -6.34
N TYR A 354 -18.46 -19.01 -5.07
CA TYR A 354 -18.00 -19.79 -3.92
C TYR A 354 -19.15 -20.61 -3.34
N THR A 355 -18.84 -21.78 -2.75
CA THR A 355 -19.77 -22.50 -1.88
C THR A 355 -19.88 -21.82 -0.51
N GLY A 356 -20.95 -22.12 0.24
CA GLY A 356 -21.10 -21.56 1.59
C GLY A 356 -19.96 -21.93 2.55
N ALA A 357 -19.34 -23.11 2.37
CA ALA A 357 -18.18 -23.52 3.16
C ALA A 357 -16.92 -22.70 2.81
N GLU A 358 -16.67 -22.48 1.52
CA GLU A 358 -15.56 -21.65 1.04
C GLU A 358 -15.73 -20.19 1.46
N ALA A 359 -16.94 -19.64 1.34
CA ALA A 359 -17.24 -18.27 1.79
C ALA A 359 -17.03 -18.11 3.30
N ARG A 360 -17.46 -19.07 4.13
CA ARG A 360 -17.17 -19.05 5.57
C ARG A 360 -15.67 -19.15 5.87
N ARG A 361 -14.92 -19.94 5.11
CA ARG A 361 -13.46 -20.04 5.24
C ARG A 361 -12.79 -18.72 4.87
N LEU A 362 -13.17 -18.12 3.74
CA LEU A 362 -12.68 -16.84 3.28
C LEU A 362 -12.97 -15.72 4.29
N ARG A 363 -14.21 -15.65 4.79
CA ARG A 363 -14.58 -14.72 5.86
C ARG A 363 -13.67 -14.88 7.08
N ARG A 364 -13.48 -16.10 7.57
CA ARG A 364 -12.60 -16.36 8.71
C ARG A 364 -11.19 -15.86 8.41
N GLN A 365 -10.63 -16.18 7.25
CA GLN A 365 -9.30 -15.69 6.84
C GLN A 365 -9.23 -14.16 6.81
N ALA A 366 -10.26 -13.49 6.29
CA ALA A 366 -10.37 -12.04 6.28
C ALA A 366 -10.47 -11.43 7.68
N GLU A 367 -11.05 -12.14 8.65
CA GLU A 367 -11.05 -11.70 10.06
C GLU A 367 -9.64 -11.75 10.69
N PHE A 368 -8.68 -12.49 10.13
CA PHE A 368 -7.28 -12.46 10.61
C PHE A 368 -6.42 -11.36 9.98
N THR A 369 -6.91 -10.64 8.97
CA THR A 369 -6.20 -9.47 8.45
C THR A 369 -6.32 -8.30 9.43
N GLY A 370 -5.33 -7.41 9.42
CA GLY A 370 -5.41 -6.14 10.13
C GLY A 370 -6.42 -5.17 9.51
N GLY A 371 -6.60 -4.02 10.15
CA GLY A 371 -7.54 -2.98 9.71
C GLY A 371 -6.87 -1.79 9.01
N ALA A 372 -5.57 -1.87 8.73
CA ALA A 372 -4.85 -0.79 8.08
C ALA A 372 -5.07 -0.84 6.56
N VAL A 373 -5.36 0.33 5.99
CA VAL A 373 -5.49 0.52 4.54
C VAL A 373 -4.20 1.15 4.06
N VAL A 374 -3.33 0.30 3.51
CA VAL A 374 -1.97 0.72 3.17
C VAL A 374 -1.91 1.14 1.72
N HIS A 375 -1.48 2.36 1.50
CA HIS A 375 -1.12 2.86 0.19
C HIS A 375 0.36 2.59 -0.03
N SER A 376 0.75 2.06 -1.19
CA SER A 376 2.16 1.76 -1.45
C SER A 376 3.00 3.02 -1.28
N THR A 377 3.80 3.10 -0.22
CA THR A 377 4.77 4.17 -0.06
C THR A 377 5.96 3.84 -0.96
N ARG A 378 6.33 4.77 -1.85
CA ARG A 378 7.57 4.65 -2.63
C ARG A 378 8.76 5.01 -1.73
N GLY A 379 9.06 4.14 -0.78
CA GLY A 379 10.27 4.21 0.02
C GLY A 379 11.50 3.72 -0.78
N VAL A 380 12.69 4.07 -0.31
CA VAL A 380 13.93 3.42 -0.77
C VAL A 380 13.94 2.01 -0.20
N ALA A 381 14.05 1.00 -1.08
CA ALA A 381 14.08 -0.39 -0.65
C ALA A 381 15.29 -0.67 0.24
N ASP A 382 15.07 -1.41 1.32
CA ASP A 382 16.04 -1.83 2.32
C ASP A 382 15.84 -3.31 2.71
N VAL A 383 16.60 -3.79 3.70
CA VAL A 383 16.55 -5.17 4.20
C VAL A 383 15.20 -5.58 4.80
N PHE A 384 14.35 -4.64 5.22
CA PHE A 384 13.05 -4.91 5.82
C PHE A 384 11.87 -4.66 4.89
N THR A 385 12.10 -4.11 3.70
CA THR A 385 11.08 -3.95 2.65
C THR A 385 10.26 -5.23 2.38
N PRO A 386 10.84 -6.45 2.39
CA PRO A 386 10.05 -7.68 2.28
C PRO A 386 9.10 -7.92 3.47
N VAL A 387 9.52 -7.57 4.69
CA VAL A 387 8.70 -7.71 5.91
C VAL A 387 7.53 -6.74 5.87
N GLU A 388 7.80 -5.49 5.48
CA GLU A 388 6.81 -4.45 5.22
C GLU A 388 5.76 -4.89 4.22
N ALA A 389 6.19 -5.34 3.04
CA ALA A 389 5.29 -5.84 2.02
C ALA A 389 4.42 -7.00 2.53
N ALA A 390 4.98 -7.90 3.34
CA ALA A 390 4.22 -8.99 3.94
C ALA A 390 3.21 -8.49 5.00
N LEU A 391 3.56 -7.50 5.83
CA LEU A 391 2.63 -6.87 6.78
C LEU A 391 1.48 -6.17 6.05
N HIS A 392 1.81 -5.37 5.04
CA HIS A 392 0.84 -4.63 4.21
C HIS A 392 -0.11 -5.58 3.47
N ALA A 393 0.40 -6.69 2.92
CA ALA A 393 -0.41 -7.74 2.31
C ALA A 393 -1.34 -8.47 3.30
N ASN A 394 -1.12 -8.28 4.60
CA ASN A 394 -1.96 -8.76 5.69
C ASN A 394 -2.82 -7.66 6.34
N GLY A 395 -2.79 -6.42 5.84
CA GLY A 395 -3.57 -5.31 6.38
C GLY A 395 -3.01 -4.73 7.68
N PHE A 396 -1.73 -4.95 7.96
CA PHE A 396 -1.01 -4.32 9.07
C PHE A 396 -0.11 -3.23 8.51
N ASP A 397 0.00 -2.12 9.22
CA ASP A 397 0.92 -1.05 8.85
C ASP A 397 1.94 -0.80 9.96
N ILE A 398 3.07 -0.22 9.59
CA ILE A 398 4.05 0.23 10.56
C ILE A 398 3.66 1.66 10.89
N ALA A 399 3.02 1.84 12.03
CA ALA A 399 2.66 3.17 12.48
C ALA A 399 3.88 4.09 12.45
N ASP A 400 3.87 5.07 11.53
CA ASP A 400 4.73 6.23 11.66
C ASP A 400 4.16 7.05 12.81
N THR A 401 4.81 6.97 13.96
CA THR A 401 4.43 7.65 15.21
C THR A 401 4.42 9.18 15.13
N VAL A 402 4.40 9.76 13.92
CA VAL A 402 4.44 11.21 13.68
C VAL A 402 3.07 11.75 13.21
N GLY A 403 2.06 10.90 13.02
CA GLY A 403 0.71 11.33 12.60
C GLY A 403 -0.43 11.04 13.58
N ALA A 404 -0.20 10.23 14.62
CA ALA A 404 -1.20 10.02 15.68
C ALA A 404 -1.14 11.22 16.62
N LEU A 405 -1.93 12.24 16.29
CA LEU A 405 -2.28 13.43 17.05
C LEU A 405 -2.19 13.23 18.58
N ASP A 406 -1.04 13.60 19.16
CA ASP A 406 -0.98 14.24 20.47
C ASP A 406 -1.40 15.73 20.28
N ALA A 407 -2.63 15.93 19.80
CA ALA A 407 -3.30 17.23 19.67
C ALA A 407 -4.68 17.18 20.32
#